data_AF-A0A1A8UMJ5-F1
#
_entry.id   AF-A0A1A8UMJ5-F1
#
_cell.length_a   1.000
_cell.length_b   1.000
_cell.length_c   1.000
_cell.angle_alpha   90.00
_cell.angle_beta   90.00
_cell.angle_gamma   90.00
#
_symmetry.space_group_name_H-M   'P 1'
#
loop_
_entity.id
_entity.type
_entity.pdbx_description
1 polymer ?
#
loop_
_entity_poly.entity_id
_entity_poly.type
_entity_poly.pdbx_seq_one_letter_code
_entity_poly.pdbx_strand_id
1 'polypeptide(L)' 'LLQCRVESNSTVPWTYSWYRNIENTTLALNLRPWVSGDSFSIRAITREDAGNYWCRAEQRESNTTTEVKVVLHVSGEQ' A
#
# COMPACT_ATOMS: atom_id res chain seq x y z
N LEU A 1 0.99 5.20 9.38
CA LEU A 1 0.12 5.41 8.19
C LEU A 1 1.02 5.40 6.96
N LEU A 2 0.70 4.60 5.94
CA LEU A 2 1.33 4.65 4.62
C LEU A 2 0.33 5.27 3.63
N GLN A 3 0.80 6.15 2.77
CA GLN A 3 0.01 6.80 1.73
C GLN A 3 0.64 6.58 0.36
N CYS A 4 -0.20 6.30 -0.62
CA CYS A 4 0.17 6.04 -2.00
C CYS A 4 -0.62 6.99 -2.89
N ARG A 5 -0.03 8.11 -3.25
CA ARG A 5 -0.68 9.13 -4.07
C ARG A 5 -0.15 9.10 -5.49
N VAL A 6 -1.06 9.18 -6.44
CA VAL A 6 -0.72 9.38 -7.85
C VAL A 6 -1.01 10.84 -8.20
N GLU A 7 0.02 11.56 -8.62
CA GLU A 7 -0.13 12.90 -9.18
C GLU A 7 -0.39 12.76 -10.69
N SER A 8 -1.63 12.94 -11.10
CA SER A 8 -2.06 12.81 -12.49
C SER A 8 -3.13 13.85 -12.82
N ASN A 9 -3.10 14.38 -14.04
CA ASN A 9 -4.15 15.24 -14.60
C ASN A 9 -5.34 14.44 -15.17
N SER A 10 -5.34 13.11 -15.01
CA SER A 10 -6.42 12.25 -15.50
C SER A 10 -7.67 12.40 -14.64
N THR A 11 -8.83 12.53 -15.29
CA THR A 11 -10.14 12.59 -14.61
C THR A 11 -10.68 11.21 -14.26
N VAL A 12 -10.05 10.14 -14.75
CA VAL A 12 -10.49 8.77 -14.52
C VAL A 12 -10.05 8.33 -13.10
N PRO A 13 -10.92 7.68 -12.31
CA PRO A 13 -10.58 7.28 -10.95
C PRO A 13 -9.48 6.20 -10.92
N TRP A 14 -8.60 6.31 -9.93
CA TRP A 14 -7.57 5.32 -9.64
C TRP A 14 -8.09 4.28 -8.66
N THR A 15 -7.83 3.00 -8.97
CA THR A 15 -8.03 1.89 -8.04
C THR A 15 -6.70 1.58 -7.35
N TYR A 16 -6.71 1.57 -6.02
CA TYR A 16 -5.51 1.32 -5.23
C TYR A 16 -5.55 -0.09 -4.65
N SER A 17 -4.40 -0.75 -4.66
CA SER A 17 -4.18 -2.05 -4.04
C SER A 17 -2.90 -2.05 -3.22
N TRP A 18 -2.95 -2.61 -2.03
CA TRP A 18 -1.84 -2.71 -1.09
C TRP A 18 -1.39 -4.15 -0.92
N TYR A 19 -0.07 -4.30 -0.79
CA TYR A 19 0.58 -5.59 -0.66
C TYR A 19 1.75 -5.53 0.32
N ARG A 20 2.08 -6.69 0.89
CA ARG A 20 3.24 -6.88 1.77
C ARG A 20 3.98 -8.15 1.39
N ASN A 21 5.30 -8.12 1.45
CA ASN A 21 6.12 -9.33 1.37
C ASN A 21 6.34 -9.92 2.76
N ILE A 22 6.04 -11.21 2.91
CA ILE A 22 6.25 -12.02 4.11
C ILE A 22 6.99 -13.28 3.67
N GLU A 23 8.26 -13.44 4.07
CA GLU A 23 9.04 -14.67 3.84
C GLU A 23 8.90 -15.27 2.42
N ASN A 24 9.10 -14.44 1.39
CA ASN A 24 8.97 -14.75 -0.05
C ASN A 24 7.54 -14.88 -0.60
N THR A 25 6.52 -14.66 0.23
CA THR A 25 5.12 -14.61 -0.18
C THR A 25 4.64 -13.17 -0.32
N THR A 26 3.93 -12.89 -1.39
CA THR A 26 3.19 -11.64 -1.58
C THR A 26 1.78 -11.78 -0.99
N LEU A 27 1.46 -10.98 0.02
CA LEU A 27 0.13 -10.92 0.61
C LEU A 27 -0.61 -9.68 0.13
N ALA A 28 -1.79 -9.87 -0.47
CA ALA A 28 -2.72 -8.77 -0.78
C ALA A 28 -3.43 -8.31 0.52
N LEU A 29 -3.35 -7.01 0.81
CA LEU A 29 -3.91 -6.40 2.02
C LEU A 29 -5.29 -5.79 1.80
N ASN A 30 -5.78 -5.75 0.55
CA ASN A 30 -7.00 -5.05 0.10
C ASN A 30 -8.29 -5.41 0.85
N LEU A 31 -8.33 -6.56 1.53
CA LEU A 31 -9.49 -7.03 2.31
C LEU A 31 -9.37 -6.74 3.81
N ARG A 32 -8.29 -6.09 4.26
CA ARG A 32 -8.10 -5.74 5.66
C ARG A 32 -8.87 -4.45 5.98
N PRO A 33 -9.46 -4.30 7.19
CA PRO A 33 -10.14 -3.09 7.63
C PRO A 33 -9.21 -1.85 7.75
N TRP A 34 -7.95 -2.00 7.36
CA TRP A 34 -6.87 -1.04 7.48
C TRP A 34 -6.54 -0.37 6.14
N VAL A 35 -7.11 -0.86 5.03
CA VAL A 35 -6.97 -0.26 3.70
C VAL A 35 -8.15 0.64 3.40
N SER A 36 -7.89 1.84 2.93
CA SER A 36 -8.89 2.81 2.48
C SER A 36 -8.35 3.53 1.25
N GLY A 37 -8.56 2.93 0.07
CA GLY A 37 -8.06 3.47 -1.20
C GLY A 37 -6.55 3.71 -1.17
N ASP A 38 -6.17 4.98 -1.27
CA ASP A 38 -4.79 5.47 -1.31
C ASP A 38 -4.04 5.36 0.03
N SER A 39 -4.74 4.96 1.10
CA SER A 39 -4.23 4.97 2.47
C SER A 39 -4.25 3.58 3.11
N PHE A 40 -3.18 3.23 3.82
CA PHE A 40 -3.07 1.99 4.60
C PHE A 40 -2.60 2.28 6.05
N SER A 41 -3.43 1.90 7.02
CA SER A 41 -3.25 2.24 8.43
C SER A 41 -3.22 1.01 9.34
N ILE A 42 -2.04 0.64 9.81
CA ILE A 42 -1.86 -0.37 10.86
C ILE A 42 -2.11 0.30 12.22
N ARG A 43 -2.96 -0.32 13.05
CA ARG A 43 -3.18 0.11 14.45
C ARG A 43 -2.28 -0.72 15.37
N ALA A 44 -1.73 -0.10 16.41
CA ALA A 44 -0.82 -0.75 17.37
C ALA A 44 0.35 -1.46 16.65
N ILE A 45 1.17 -0.68 15.96
CA ILE A 45 2.30 -1.19 15.18
C ILE A 45 3.28 -1.96 16.08
N THR A 46 3.67 -3.16 15.67
CA THR A 46 4.69 -3.96 16.36
C THR A 46 5.92 -4.12 15.47
N ARG A 47 7.03 -4.64 16.02
CA ARG A 47 8.20 -5.01 15.21
C ARG A 47 7.88 -5.99 14.09
N GLU A 48 6.87 -6.83 14.26
CA GLU A 48 6.41 -7.79 13.25
C GLU A 48 5.70 -7.12 12.08
N ASP A 49 5.31 -5.85 12.18
CA ASP A 49 4.77 -5.07 11.06
C ASP A 49 5.87 -4.46 10.18
N ALA A 50 7.13 -4.43 10.63
CA ALA A 50 8.22 -3.95 9.79
C ALA A 50 8.35 -4.80 8.52
N GLY A 51 8.67 -4.18 7.39
CA GLY A 51 8.91 -4.91 6.14
C GLY A 51 8.63 -4.13 4.87
N ASN A 52 8.63 -4.87 3.76
CA ASN A 52 8.42 -4.31 2.43
C ASN A 52 6.94 -4.31 2.09
N TYR A 53 6.41 -3.12 1.85
CA TYR A 53 5.07 -2.87 1.37
C TYR A 53 5.14 -2.31 -0.04
N TRP A 54 4.08 -2.50 -0.81
CA TRP A 54 3.90 -1.72 -2.01
C TRP A 54 2.43 -1.44 -2.26
N CYS A 55 2.23 -0.34 -2.95
CA CYS A 55 0.95 0.05 -3.47
C CYS A 55 0.99 -0.03 -4.99
N ARG A 56 -0.09 -0.53 -5.56
CA ARG A 56 -0.39 -0.52 -6.99
C ARG A 56 -1.58 0.40 -7.21
N ALA A 57 -1.42 1.40 -8.06
CA ALA A 57 -2.50 2.25 -8.54
C ALA A 57 -2.80 1.91 -10.00
N GLU A 58 -4.06 1.68 -10.31
CA GLU A 58 -4.51 1.27 -11.63
C GLU A 58 -5.65 2.15 -12.15
N GLN A 59 -5.59 2.48 -13.43
CA GLN A 59 -6.62 3.18 -14.16
C GLN A 59 -7.06 2.30 -15.33
N ARG A 60 -8.16 1.55 -15.14
CA ARG A 60 -8.60 0.51 -16.09
C ARG A 60 -8.91 1.07 -17.47
N GLU A 61 -9.54 2.24 -17.55
CA GLU A 61 -9.94 2.84 -18.83
C GLU A 61 -8.74 3.30 -19.67
N SER A 62 -7.64 3.69 -19.01
CA SER A 62 -6.42 4.16 -19.67
C SER A 62 -5.31 3.10 -19.72
N ASN A 63 -5.60 1.85 -19.32
CA ASN A 63 -4.63 0.75 -19.19
C ASN A 63 -3.34 1.17 -18.47
N THR A 64 -3.43 2.12 -17.55
CA THR A 64 -2.26 2.67 -16.86
C THR A 64 -2.14 2.02 -15.49
N THR A 65 -0.96 1.47 -15.20
CA THR A 65 -0.63 0.86 -13.92
C THR A 65 0.65 1.47 -13.41
N THR A 66 0.70 1.82 -12.13
CA THR A 66 1.90 2.33 -11.46
C THR A 66 2.05 1.66 -10.11
N GLU A 67 3.28 1.30 -9.75
CA GLU A 67 3.61 0.62 -8.51
C GLU A 67 4.70 1.36 -7.76
N VAL A 68 4.50 1.54 -6.45
CA VAL A 68 5.48 2.18 -5.57
C VAL A 68 5.76 1.26 -4.39
N LYS A 69 7.03 0.93 -4.19
CA LYS A 69 7.52 0.12 -3.06
C LYS A 69 7.97 1.04 -1.94
N VAL A 70 7.57 0.72 -0.71
CA VAL A 70 7.92 1.45 0.51
C VAL A 70 8.35 0.46 1.57
N VAL A 71 9.43 0.76 2.28
CA VAL A 71 9.89 -0.03 3.42
C VAL A 71 9.35 0.61 4.70
N LEU A 72 8.59 -0.14 5.47
CA LEU A 72 8.13 0.27 6.78
C LEU A 72 9.20 -0.10 7.82
N HIS A 73 9.85 0.92 8.37
CA HIS A 73 10.74 0.79 9.50
C HIS A 73 9.98 1.16 10.78
N VAL A 74 9.95 0.25 11.75
CA VAL A 74 9.38 0.51 13.08
C VAL A 74 10.54 0.93 13.98
N SER A 75 10.70 2.25 14.16
CA SER A 75 11.73 2.80 15.04
C SER A 75 11.20 2.89 16.48
N GLY A 76 11.75 2.06 17.36
CA GLY A 76 11.51 2.10 18.80
C GLY A 76 10.33 1.24 19.26
N GLU A 77 10.57 0.44 20.30
CA GLU A 77 9.53 -0.16 21.14
C GLU A 77 10.04 -0.04 22.57
N GLN A 78 9.46 0.87 23.35
CA GLN A 78 8.93 0.63 24.70
C GLN A 78 8.10 1.82 25.16
#